data_AF-A0A0D2D4N1-F1
#
_entry.id   AF-A0A0D2D4N1-F1
#
_cell.length_a   1.000
_cell.length_b   1.000
_cell.length_c   1.000
_cell.angle_alpha   90.00
_cell.angle_beta   90.00
_cell.angle_gamma   90.00
#
_symmetry.space_group_name_H-M   'P 1'
#
loop_
_entity.id
_entity.type
_entity.pdbx_description
1 polymer ?
#
loop_
_entity_poly.entity_id
_entity_poly.type
_entity_poly.pdbx_seq_one_letter_code
_entity_poly.pdbx_strand_id
1 'polypeptide(L)'
;MDPPTFGKIRYSSQTSFFAMNEVAIFVYGREGKRFLASQGFNACHGVYLVSTIATVAAHIPPNPSLESKDPQAGDKNLVLKMQQFAQAYLQNRQFFQNYKVALLYARFDGKVALPDQKAFIEQCLRRFKVDFPIQDYHVKLPGEPRGEEHGTAFVDGRATNGAVLYAEDKPILRVYNSPSQKVDRLSHPQVVSYSNAVFPRQATSELRTSLPQDVRYTNPIFPRPDTSESTANLSNETRVSNSVPAPEVISKLVAGTSGKEKAETKKLKYVKSSIVNMKKGDREVELKTGKVLIPAEHWKKASVNNKQFWVCEKYLLYTDL
;
A
#
# COMPACT_ATOMS: atom_id res chain seq x y z
N MET A 1 -8.03 -25.43 15.38
CA MET A 1 -7.13 -24.30 15.68
C MET A 1 -8.00 -23.08 15.92
N ASP A 2 -7.73 -22.35 16.99
CA ASP A 2 -8.42 -21.08 17.24
C ASP A 2 -8.12 -20.08 16.11
N PRO A 3 -9.08 -19.23 15.73
CA PRO A 3 -8.82 -18.15 14.79
C PRO A 3 -7.71 -17.23 15.33
N PRO A 4 -6.86 -16.67 14.45
CA PRO A 4 -5.87 -15.68 14.86
C PRO A 4 -6.58 -14.43 15.38
N THR A 5 -6.03 -13.82 16.41
CA THR A 5 -6.42 -12.50 16.92
C THR A 5 -5.26 -11.52 16.77
N PHE A 6 -5.55 -10.23 16.67
CA PHE A 6 -4.55 -9.19 16.48
C PHE A 6 -3.53 -9.21 17.62
N GLY A 7 -3.99 -9.32 18.88
CA GLY A 7 -3.14 -9.44 20.06
C GLY A 7 -2.14 -10.61 19.96
N LYS A 8 -2.57 -11.77 19.44
CA LYS A 8 -1.69 -12.95 19.24
C LYS A 8 -0.68 -12.74 18.11
N ILE A 9 -1.10 -12.15 16.99
CA ILE A 9 -0.22 -12.02 15.81
C ILE A 9 0.72 -10.81 15.90
N ARG A 10 0.41 -9.79 16.71
CA ARG A 10 1.16 -8.53 16.74
C ARG A 10 2.64 -8.72 17.05
N TYR A 11 2.97 -9.66 17.92
CA TYR A 11 4.33 -9.97 18.33
C TYR A 11 4.93 -11.19 17.63
N SER A 12 4.19 -11.79 16.70
CA SER A 12 4.66 -12.94 15.94
C SER A 12 5.75 -12.52 14.95
N SER A 13 6.84 -13.29 14.90
CA SER A 13 7.88 -13.14 13.87
C SER A 13 7.36 -13.37 12.45
N GLN A 14 6.20 -14.03 12.32
CA GLN A 14 5.52 -14.25 11.04
C GLN A 14 4.71 -13.05 10.56
N THR A 15 4.61 -11.98 11.36
CA THR A 15 3.85 -10.78 11.00
C THR A 15 4.76 -9.74 10.35
N SER A 16 4.26 -9.11 9.30
CA SER A 16 4.79 -7.90 8.72
C SER A 16 3.76 -6.79 8.88
N PHE A 17 4.23 -5.59 9.21
CA PHE A 17 3.38 -4.42 9.37
C PHE A 17 3.56 -3.44 8.21
N PHE A 18 2.47 -2.78 7.85
CA PHE A 18 2.50 -1.59 6.99
C PHE A 18 1.86 -0.42 7.73
N ALA A 19 2.47 0.74 7.59
CA ALA A 19 2.12 1.94 8.33
C ALA A 19 0.89 2.64 7.74
N MET A 20 0.33 3.55 8.53
CA MET A 20 -0.60 4.55 8.03
C MET A 20 0.07 5.36 6.91
N ASN A 21 -0.69 5.65 5.86
CA ASN A 21 -0.23 6.29 4.63
C ASN A 21 0.72 5.44 3.77
N GLU A 22 0.70 4.11 3.92
CA GLU A 22 1.53 3.18 3.15
C GLU A 22 0.68 2.31 2.20
N VAL A 23 1.29 1.90 1.08
CA VAL A 23 0.82 0.82 0.22
C VAL A 23 1.86 -0.30 0.27
N ALA A 24 1.42 -1.51 0.64
CA ALA A 24 2.30 -2.67 0.78
C ALA A 24 1.87 -3.80 -0.17
N ILE A 25 2.85 -4.48 -0.74
CA ILE A 25 2.69 -5.80 -1.38
C ILE A 25 3.32 -6.84 -0.46
N PHE A 26 2.62 -7.93 -0.23
CA PHE A 26 3.06 -8.99 0.65
C PHE A 26 2.79 -10.35 0.03
N VAL A 27 3.84 -11.13 -0.19
CA VAL A 27 3.76 -12.50 -0.71
C VAL A 27 3.86 -13.47 0.46
N TYR A 28 2.86 -14.33 0.64
CA TYR A 28 2.80 -15.22 1.78
C TYR A 28 3.90 -16.27 1.73
N GLY A 29 4.42 -16.63 2.90
CA GLY A 29 5.48 -17.63 3.05
C GLY A 29 6.88 -17.15 2.72
N ARG A 30 7.02 -16.01 2.03
CA ARG A 30 8.32 -15.39 1.80
C ARG A 30 8.93 -15.02 3.15
N GLU A 31 10.17 -15.47 3.37
CA GLU A 31 10.90 -15.24 4.64
C GLU A 31 10.14 -15.76 5.88
N GLY A 32 9.32 -16.80 5.71
CA GLY A 32 8.51 -17.37 6.80
C GLY A 32 7.36 -16.47 7.27
N LYS A 33 7.07 -15.37 6.55
CA LYS A 33 5.99 -14.46 6.89
C LYS A 33 4.63 -15.04 6.49
N ARG A 34 3.63 -14.78 7.31
CA ARG A 34 2.25 -15.29 7.18
C ARG A 34 1.22 -14.17 7.21
N PHE A 35 1.44 -13.18 8.08
CA PHE A 35 0.46 -12.12 8.33
C PHE A 35 0.95 -10.79 7.78
N LEU A 36 0.06 -10.06 7.11
CA LEU A 36 0.23 -8.63 6.84
C LEU A 36 -0.78 -7.87 7.69
N ALA A 37 -0.32 -6.95 8.54
CA ALA A 37 -1.16 -6.26 9.51
C ALA A 37 -0.98 -4.75 9.47
N SER A 38 -2.04 -4.02 9.80
CA SER A 38 -1.99 -2.60 10.11
C SER A 38 -2.94 -2.29 11.26
N GLN A 39 -2.67 -1.17 11.93
CA GLN A 39 -3.37 -0.74 13.14
C GLN A 39 -3.52 0.78 13.14
N GLY A 40 -4.37 1.29 14.04
CA GLY A 40 -4.64 2.71 14.15
C GLY A 40 -5.65 3.20 13.10
N PHE A 41 -6.52 2.31 12.62
CA PHE A 41 -7.68 2.70 11.83
C PHE A 41 -8.62 3.52 12.72
N ASN A 42 -8.65 4.83 12.48
CA ASN A 42 -9.55 5.77 13.13
C ASN A 42 -10.52 6.35 12.09
N ALA A 43 -10.15 7.43 11.41
CA ALA A 43 -10.91 7.99 10.28
C ALA A 43 -10.31 7.57 8.92
N CYS A 44 -9.54 6.48 8.89
CA CYS A 44 -8.78 6.04 7.73
C CYS A 44 -9.59 5.08 6.85
N HIS A 45 -9.18 4.93 5.60
CA HIS A 45 -9.65 3.89 4.71
C HIS A 45 -8.61 2.76 4.62
N GLY A 46 -9.08 1.52 4.65
CA GLY A 46 -8.26 0.34 4.38
C GLY A 46 -8.67 -0.28 3.06
N VAL A 47 -7.76 -0.43 2.12
CA VAL A 47 -8.04 -1.06 0.83
C VAL A 47 -7.21 -2.31 0.70
N TYR A 48 -7.84 -3.44 0.40
CA TYR A 48 -7.17 -4.74 0.32
C TYR A 48 -7.51 -5.43 -0.99
N LEU A 49 -6.51 -6.04 -1.61
CA LEU A 49 -6.65 -7.00 -2.70
C LEU A 49 -5.94 -8.27 -2.24
N VAL A 50 -6.73 -9.31 -1.98
CA VAL A 50 -6.28 -10.54 -1.33
C VAL A 50 -6.36 -11.66 -2.36
N SER A 51 -5.28 -12.42 -2.56
CA SER A 51 -5.30 -13.73 -3.22
C SER A 51 -4.86 -14.82 -2.24
N THR A 52 -4.75 -16.05 -2.71
CA THR A 52 -4.17 -17.19 -1.98
C THR A 52 -2.65 -17.17 -1.91
N ILE A 53 -1.99 -16.27 -2.65
CA ILE A 53 -0.52 -16.19 -2.78
C ILE A 53 0.03 -14.89 -2.18
N ALA A 54 -0.70 -13.79 -2.36
CA ALA A 54 -0.25 -12.47 -1.97
C ALA A 54 -1.41 -11.54 -1.58
N THR A 55 -1.08 -10.41 -0.96
CA THR A 55 -1.99 -9.29 -0.72
C THR A 55 -1.33 -7.98 -1.15
N VAL A 56 -2.09 -7.10 -1.81
CA VAL A 56 -1.81 -5.66 -1.83
C VAL A 56 -2.72 -4.99 -0.82
N ALA A 57 -2.18 -4.14 0.04
CA ALA A 57 -2.94 -3.39 1.03
C ALA A 57 -2.55 -1.91 1.02
N ALA A 58 -3.50 -1.03 1.31
CA ALA A 58 -3.27 0.39 1.54
C ALA A 58 -3.99 0.87 2.80
N HIS A 59 -3.30 1.64 3.64
CA HIS A 59 -3.88 2.33 4.79
C HIS A 59 -3.86 3.83 4.48
N ILE A 60 -5.00 4.38 4.10
CA ILE A 60 -5.12 5.74 3.55
C ILE A 60 -5.73 6.65 4.62
N PRO A 61 -4.95 7.55 5.24
CA PRO A 61 -5.51 8.53 6.16
C PRO A 61 -6.28 9.61 5.41
N PRO A 62 -7.26 10.25 6.07
CA PRO A 62 -8.06 11.31 5.46
C PRO A 62 -7.24 12.58 5.19
N ASN A 63 -6.15 12.77 5.93
CA ASN A 63 -5.14 13.79 5.69
C ASN A 63 -3.75 13.16 5.91
N PRO A 64 -2.81 13.25 4.95
CA PRO A 64 -1.47 12.67 5.09
C PRO A 64 -0.60 13.34 6.16
N SER A 65 -0.90 14.59 6.54
CA SER A 65 -0.15 15.33 7.55
C SER A 65 -1.03 16.35 8.27
N LEU A 66 -0.95 16.37 9.61
CA LEU A 66 -1.62 17.38 10.43
C LEU A 66 -1.11 18.81 10.16
N GLU A 67 0.10 18.93 9.60
CA GLU A 67 0.74 20.22 9.30
C GLU A 67 0.42 20.72 7.89
N SER A 68 -0.29 19.94 7.08
CA SER A 68 -0.61 20.33 5.72
C SER A 68 -1.52 21.55 5.69
N LYS A 69 -1.06 22.62 5.04
CA LYS A 69 -1.86 23.83 4.77
C LYS A 69 -2.71 23.72 3.51
N ASP A 70 -2.50 22.69 2.69
CA ASP A 70 -3.28 22.46 1.47
C ASP A 70 -4.64 21.86 1.84
N PRO A 71 -5.77 22.56 1.59
CA PRO A 71 -7.10 22.06 1.90
C PRO A 71 -7.47 20.80 1.10
N GLN A 72 -6.78 20.54 -0.01
CA GLN A 72 -6.99 19.35 -0.86
C GLN A 72 -5.99 18.22 -0.58
N ALA A 73 -5.17 18.33 0.48
CA ALA A 73 -4.13 17.34 0.76
C ALA A 73 -4.70 15.92 0.95
N GLY A 74 -5.88 15.79 1.56
CA GLY A 74 -6.57 14.53 1.72
C GLY A 74 -6.90 13.86 0.38
N ASP A 75 -7.58 14.59 -0.50
CA ASP A 75 -8.02 14.06 -1.80
C ASP A 75 -6.84 13.77 -2.74
N LYS A 76 -5.83 14.64 -2.74
CA LYS A 76 -4.58 14.39 -3.48
C LYS A 76 -3.87 13.15 -2.98
N ASN A 77 -3.81 12.96 -1.66
CA ASN A 77 -3.21 11.77 -1.07
C ASN A 77 -4.02 10.51 -1.40
N LEU A 78 -5.36 10.59 -1.34
CA LEU A 78 -6.24 9.49 -1.71
C LEU A 78 -5.99 9.03 -3.15
N VAL A 79 -5.98 9.97 -4.10
CA VAL A 79 -5.69 9.69 -5.51
C VAL A 79 -4.31 9.04 -5.67
N LEU A 80 -3.29 9.61 -5.04
CA LEU A 80 -1.91 9.09 -5.08
C LEU A 80 -1.83 7.65 -4.54
N LYS A 81 -2.48 7.37 -3.41
CA LYS A 81 -2.45 6.03 -2.78
C LYS A 81 -3.20 5.00 -3.61
N MET A 82 -4.33 5.37 -4.21
CA MET A 82 -5.05 4.48 -5.13
C MET A 82 -4.24 4.20 -6.41
N GLN A 83 -3.47 5.18 -6.92
CA GLN A 83 -2.51 4.96 -8.01
C GLN A 83 -1.40 3.99 -7.61
N GLN A 84 -0.80 4.18 -6.43
CA GLN A 84 0.24 3.28 -5.90
C GLN A 84 -0.30 1.86 -5.71
N PHE A 85 -1.52 1.72 -5.18
CA PHE A 85 -2.21 0.44 -5.04
C PHE A 85 -2.42 -0.26 -6.39
N ALA A 86 -2.91 0.48 -7.39
CA ALA A 86 -3.08 -0.03 -8.75
C ALA A 86 -1.75 -0.50 -9.35
N GLN A 87 -0.70 0.32 -9.21
CA GLN A 87 0.62 0.02 -9.72
C GLN A 87 1.23 -1.22 -9.04
N ALA A 88 1.08 -1.34 -7.72
CA ALA A 88 1.54 -2.50 -6.96
C ALA A 88 0.87 -3.81 -7.45
N TYR A 89 -0.43 -3.76 -7.73
CA TYR A 89 -1.14 -4.89 -8.35
C TYR A 89 -0.60 -5.20 -9.75
N LEU A 90 -0.50 -4.21 -10.64
CA LEU A 90 -0.07 -4.41 -12.03
C LEU A 90 1.34 -5.03 -12.11
N GLN A 91 2.27 -4.56 -11.27
CA GLN A 91 3.64 -5.07 -11.20
C GLN A 91 3.74 -6.50 -10.65
N ASN A 92 2.69 -6.98 -9.97
CA ASN A 92 2.67 -8.27 -9.28
C ASN A 92 1.50 -9.16 -9.72
N ARG A 93 0.92 -8.88 -10.89
CA ARG A 93 -0.34 -9.49 -11.37
C ARG A 93 -0.29 -11.01 -11.42
N GLN A 94 0.90 -11.60 -11.60
CA GLN A 94 1.14 -13.04 -11.56
C GLN A 94 0.70 -13.71 -10.24
N PHE A 95 0.65 -12.99 -9.12
CA PHE A 95 0.20 -13.52 -7.83
C PHE A 95 -1.32 -13.43 -7.62
N PHE A 96 -2.06 -12.86 -8.57
CA PHE A 96 -3.47 -12.50 -8.42
C PHE A 96 -4.33 -13.13 -9.52
N GLN A 97 -4.26 -14.46 -9.64
CA GLN A 97 -5.12 -15.22 -10.56
C GLN A 97 -6.54 -15.43 -9.98
N ASN A 98 -6.62 -15.72 -8.67
CA ASN A 98 -7.87 -15.79 -7.91
C ASN A 98 -7.75 -14.83 -6.73
N TYR A 99 -8.44 -13.70 -6.82
CA TYR A 99 -8.39 -12.66 -5.80
C TYR A 99 -9.77 -12.05 -5.56
N LYS A 100 -9.91 -11.41 -4.41
CA LYS A 100 -11.03 -10.54 -4.08
C LYS A 100 -10.47 -9.22 -3.56
N VAL A 101 -11.24 -8.15 -3.67
CA VAL A 101 -10.91 -6.86 -3.05
C VAL A 101 -11.83 -6.57 -1.87
N ALA A 102 -11.44 -5.68 -0.97
CA ALA A 102 -12.26 -5.24 0.15
C ALA A 102 -11.96 -3.78 0.50
N LEU A 103 -12.97 -3.09 1.00
CA LEU A 103 -12.88 -1.73 1.53
C LEU A 103 -13.26 -1.72 3.01
N LEU A 104 -12.35 -1.24 3.85
CA LEU A 104 -12.60 -0.85 5.23
C LEU A 104 -12.79 0.66 5.30
N TYR A 105 -13.82 1.11 6.00
CA TYR A 105 -14.06 2.54 6.20
C TYR A 105 -14.60 2.83 7.59
N ALA A 106 -14.36 4.06 8.04
CA ALA A 106 -14.75 4.52 9.35
C ALA A 106 -16.23 4.91 9.41
N ARG A 107 -16.91 4.54 10.49
CA ARG A 107 -18.25 5.01 10.85
C ARG A 107 -18.19 5.76 12.18
N PHE A 108 -18.62 7.01 12.18
CA PHE A 108 -18.65 7.87 13.36
C PHE A 108 -20.10 8.25 13.65
N ASP A 109 -20.56 7.98 14.88
CA ASP A 109 -21.93 8.23 15.31
C ASP A 109 -23.00 7.69 14.33
N GLY A 110 -22.80 6.44 13.92
CA GLY A 110 -23.69 5.75 12.97
C GLY A 110 -23.58 6.21 11.51
N LYS A 111 -22.85 7.28 11.21
CA LYS A 111 -22.68 7.86 9.87
C LYS A 111 -21.34 7.50 9.25
N VAL A 112 -21.33 7.33 7.93
CA VAL A 112 -20.11 7.13 7.15
C VAL A 112 -19.20 8.36 7.33
N ALA A 113 -17.96 8.14 7.79
CA ALA A 113 -16.96 9.19 7.77
C ALA A 113 -16.47 9.38 6.33
N LEU A 114 -16.41 10.63 5.87
CA LEU A 114 -15.86 11.02 4.56
C LEU A 114 -16.51 10.25 3.38
N PRO A 115 -17.84 10.40 3.20
CA PRO A 115 -18.58 9.63 2.20
C PRO A 115 -18.06 9.82 0.76
N ASP A 116 -17.55 11.01 0.42
CA ASP A 116 -17.02 11.29 -0.91
C ASP A 116 -15.74 10.51 -1.20
N GLN A 117 -14.84 10.40 -0.21
CA GLN A 117 -13.61 9.61 -0.34
C GLN A 117 -13.92 8.12 -0.46
N LYS A 118 -14.87 7.62 0.33
CA LYS A 118 -15.38 6.25 0.21
C LYS A 118 -15.95 5.99 -1.20
N ALA A 119 -16.81 6.87 -1.70
CA ALA A 119 -17.43 6.74 -3.02
C ALA A 119 -16.37 6.72 -4.15
N PHE A 120 -15.33 7.55 -4.04
CA PHE A 120 -14.21 7.54 -4.96
C PHE A 120 -13.46 6.19 -4.95
N ILE A 121 -13.15 5.65 -3.77
CA ILE A 121 -12.48 4.35 -3.64
C ILE A 121 -13.34 3.24 -4.24
N GLU A 122 -14.64 3.23 -3.98
CA GLU A 122 -15.55 2.26 -4.58
C GLU A 122 -15.53 2.33 -6.11
N GLN A 123 -15.60 3.53 -6.69
CA GLN A 123 -15.54 3.71 -8.14
C GLN A 123 -14.23 3.16 -8.72
N CYS A 124 -13.11 3.39 -8.02
CA CYS A 124 -11.81 2.82 -8.35
C CYS A 124 -11.82 1.29 -8.29
N LEU A 125 -12.32 0.69 -7.20
CA LEU A 125 -12.33 -0.76 -7.00
C LEU A 125 -13.25 -1.48 -7.99
N ARG A 126 -14.36 -0.87 -8.42
CA ARG A 126 -15.25 -1.44 -9.45
C ARG A 126 -14.53 -1.73 -10.77
N ARG A 127 -13.40 -1.07 -11.07
CA ARG A 127 -12.57 -1.35 -12.26
C ARG A 127 -11.95 -2.75 -12.25
N PHE A 128 -11.79 -3.37 -11.08
CA PHE A 128 -11.32 -4.75 -10.96
C PHE A 128 -12.36 -5.79 -11.40
N LYS A 129 -13.62 -5.37 -11.62
CA LYS A 129 -14.73 -6.25 -12.05
C LYS A 129 -14.91 -7.48 -11.15
N VAL A 130 -14.69 -7.29 -9.85
CA VAL A 130 -14.96 -8.28 -8.80
C VAL A 130 -15.91 -7.68 -7.78
N ASP A 131 -16.80 -8.50 -7.22
CA ASP A 131 -17.57 -8.10 -6.05
C ASP A 131 -16.63 -7.93 -4.86
N PHE A 132 -16.90 -6.94 -4.02
CA PHE A 132 -16.09 -6.67 -2.85
C PHE A 132 -16.93 -6.31 -1.63
N PRO A 133 -16.65 -6.92 -0.46
CA PRO A 133 -17.25 -6.46 0.78
C PRO A 133 -16.78 -5.04 1.09
N ILE A 134 -17.73 -4.27 1.59
CA ILE A 134 -17.52 -2.95 2.17
C ILE A 134 -17.83 -3.10 3.65
N GLN A 135 -16.80 -3.05 4.49
CA GLN A 135 -16.92 -3.24 5.93
C GLN A 135 -16.70 -1.91 6.65
N ASP A 136 -17.65 -1.51 7.47
CA ASP A 136 -17.44 -0.40 8.41
C ASP A 136 -16.78 -0.87 9.70
N TYR A 137 -16.06 0.04 10.34
CA TYR A 137 -15.64 -0.08 11.72
C TYR A 137 -16.02 1.18 12.49
N HIS A 138 -16.35 1.01 13.76
CA HIS A 138 -16.87 2.09 14.60
C HIS A 138 -15.75 2.91 15.22
N VAL A 139 -15.66 4.20 14.90
CA VAL A 139 -14.67 5.09 15.52
C VAL A 139 -15.07 5.37 16.97
N LYS A 140 -14.14 5.12 17.90
CA LYS A 140 -14.33 5.37 19.33
C LYS A 140 -13.84 6.76 19.74
N LEU A 141 -14.65 7.48 20.50
CA LEU A 141 -14.31 8.77 21.07
C LEU A 141 -13.18 8.67 22.11
N PRO A 142 -12.43 9.77 22.36
CA PRO A 142 -11.49 9.82 23.48
C PRO A 142 -12.20 9.47 24.80
N GLY A 143 -11.62 8.55 25.57
CA GLY A 143 -12.18 8.06 26.84
C GLY A 143 -13.09 6.84 26.73
N GLU A 144 -13.55 6.48 25.53
CA GLU A 144 -14.28 5.22 25.35
C GLU A 144 -13.33 4.00 25.44
N PRO A 145 -13.78 2.89 26.05
CA PRO A 145 -13.00 1.65 26.08
C PRO A 145 -12.68 1.14 24.67
N ARG A 146 -11.43 0.75 24.45
CA ARG A 146 -10.94 0.16 23.20
C ARG A 146 -10.32 -1.21 23.50
N GLY A 147 -10.82 -2.24 22.84
CA GLY A 147 -10.17 -3.55 22.82
C GLY A 147 -8.85 -3.49 22.05
N GLU A 148 -8.00 -4.51 22.22
CA GLU A 148 -6.71 -4.59 21.50
C GLU A 148 -6.90 -4.72 19.98
N GLU A 149 -8.03 -5.28 19.57
CA GLU A 149 -8.44 -5.48 18.18
C GLU A 149 -8.97 -4.19 17.54
N HIS A 150 -9.34 -3.19 18.33
CA HIS A 150 -10.02 -2.00 17.84
C HIS A 150 -9.14 -1.21 16.86
N GLY A 151 -9.71 -0.87 15.70
CA GLY A 151 -8.98 -0.14 14.67
C GLY A 151 -7.80 -0.94 14.09
N THR A 152 -7.94 -2.26 14.00
CA THR A 152 -6.93 -3.16 13.41
C THR A 152 -7.49 -3.94 12.23
N ALA A 153 -6.61 -4.27 11.30
CA ALA A 153 -6.93 -5.17 10.21
C ALA A 153 -5.69 -5.96 9.80
N PHE A 154 -5.88 -7.23 9.44
CA PHE A 154 -4.79 -8.08 9.00
C PHE A 154 -5.25 -9.17 8.05
N VAL A 155 -4.34 -9.64 7.21
CA VAL A 155 -4.54 -10.79 6.35
C VAL A 155 -3.74 -11.97 6.88
N ASP A 156 -4.40 -13.12 7.05
CA ASP A 156 -3.76 -14.42 7.22
C ASP A 156 -3.66 -15.12 5.86
N GLY A 157 -2.45 -15.17 5.32
CA GLY A 157 -2.18 -15.80 4.02
C GLY A 157 -2.06 -17.33 4.04
N ARG A 158 -2.06 -17.96 5.21
CA ARG A 158 -1.88 -19.42 5.37
C ARG A 158 -2.97 -20.07 6.22
N ALA A 159 -4.17 -19.52 6.25
CA ALA A 159 -5.29 -20.21 6.86
C ALA A 159 -5.64 -21.49 6.07
N THR A 160 -6.18 -22.49 6.78
CA THR A 160 -6.32 -23.89 6.32
C THR A 160 -7.07 -24.03 4.98
N ASN A 161 -7.91 -23.07 4.61
CA ASN A 161 -8.71 -23.08 3.38
C ASN A 161 -8.53 -21.79 2.56
N GLY A 162 -7.30 -21.27 2.50
CA GLY A 162 -6.96 -20.06 1.74
C GLY A 162 -6.86 -18.81 2.59
N ALA A 163 -6.63 -17.67 1.96
CA ALA A 163 -6.32 -16.41 2.64
C ALA A 163 -7.57 -15.75 3.24
N VAL A 164 -7.41 -15.08 4.37
CA VAL A 164 -8.52 -14.44 5.10
C VAL A 164 -8.12 -13.05 5.55
N LEU A 165 -8.96 -12.06 5.26
CA LEU A 165 -8.86 -10.72 5.83
C LEU A 165 -9.74 -10.63 7.08
N TYR A 166 -9.16 -10.09 8.13
CA TYR A 166 -9.82 -9.78 9.40
C TYR A 166 -9.83 -8.27 9.63
N ALA A 167 -10.92 -7.77 10.20
CA ALA A 167 -11.03 -6.44 10.76
C ALA A 167 -11.56 -6.57 12.18
N GLU A 168 -10.86 -5.98 13.15
CA GLU A 168 -11.19 -6.12 14.59
C GLU A 168 -11.45 -7.58 15.00
N ASP A 169 -10.52 -8.47 14.63
CA ASP A 169 -10.56 -9.93 14.84
C ASP A 169 -11.74 -10.69 14.22
N LYS A 170 -12.57 -10.01 13.44
CA LYS A 170 -13.68 -10.63 12.71
C LYS A 170 -13.27 -10.90 11.26
N PRO A 171 -13.46 -12.13 10.74
CA PRO A 171 -13.20 -12.43 9.34
C PRO A 171 -14.24 -11.74 8.45
N ILE A 172 -13.78 -10.98 7.46
CA ILE A 172 -14.66 -10.19 6.56
C ILE A 172 -14.58 -10.62 5.10
N LEU A 173 -13.50 -11.30 4.72
CA LEU A 173 -13.25 -11.76 3.37
C LEU A 173 -12.41 -13.03 3.42
N ARG A 174 -12.80 -14.05 2.65
CA ARG A 174 -11.98 -15.23 2.40
C ARG A 174 -11.79 -15.48 0.90
N VAL A 175 -10.58 -15.86 0.54
CA VAL A 175 -10.21 -16.32 -0.80
C VAL A 175 -9.75 -17.77 -0.70
N TYR A 176 -10.56 -18.68 -1.22
CA TYR A 176 -10.33 -20.11 -1.10
C TYR A 176 -9.24 -20.58 -2.07
N ASN A 177 -8.48 -21.60 -1.64
CA ASN A 177 -7.47 -22.27 -2.47
C ASN A 177 -8.09 -22.98 -3.68
N SER A 178 -9.33 -23.46 -3.54
CA SER A 178 -10.06 -24.13 -4.61
C SER A 178 -11.37 -23.39 -4.93
N PRO A 179 -11.67 -23.14 -6.22
CA PRO A 179 -12.94 -22.55 -6.64
C PRO A 179 -14.18 -23.39 -6.31
N SER A 180 -14.03 -24.68 -5.98
CA SER A 180 -15.16 -25.54 -5.60
C SER A 180 -15.66 -25.32 -4.17
N GLN A 181 -14.86 -24.68 -3.31
CA GLN A 181 -15.24 -24.32 -1.95
C GLN A 181 -15.94 -22.94 -1.94
N LYS A 182 -17.17 -22.85 -2.47
CA LYS A 182 -17.88 -21.56 -2.65
C LYS A 182 -18.79 -21.13 -1.50
N VAL A 183 -18.98 -21.94 -0.46
CA VAL A 183 -19.96 -21.61 0.60
C VAL A 183 -19.31 -20.67 1.62
N ASP A 184 -19.16 -19.41 1.24
CA ASP A 184 -18.69 -18.34 2.12
C ASP A 184 -19.84 -17.95 3.06
N ARG A 185 -19.95 -18.62 4.21
CA ARG A 185 -20.86 -18.24 5.32
C ARG A 185 -20.22 -17.25 6.29
N LEU A 186 -19.04 -16.70 5.95
CA LEU A 186 -18.39 -15.69 6.76
C LEU A 186 -19.20 -14.40 6.66
N SER A 187 -20.07 -14.22 7.67
CA SER A 187 -20.85 -13.02 8.01
C SER A 187 -21.25 -12.18 6.80
N HIS A 188 -22.51 -12.33 6.34
CA HIS A 188 -23.15 -11.47 5.34
C HIS A 188 -22.63 -10.03 5.48
N PRO A 189 -21.64 -9.60 4.68
CA PRO A 189 -21.41 -8.18 4.50
C PRO A 189 -22.72 -7.67 3.90
N GLN A 190 -23.06 -6.39 4.06
CA GLN A 190 -24.07 -5.83 3.17
C GLN A 190 -23.54 -5.95 1.74
N VAL A 191 -23.88 -7.05 1.07
CA VAL A 191 -23.65 -7.25 -0.35
C VAL A 191 -24.58 -6.25 -0.99
N VAL A 192 -24.04 -5.11 -1.40
CA VAL A 192 -24.75 -4.21 -2.29
C VAL A 192 -24.83 -4.94 -3.63
N SER A 193 -25.85 -5.78 -3.79
CA SER A 193 -26.18 -6.44 -5.04
C SER A 193 -26.70 -5.37 -5.99
N TYR A 194 -25.88 -4.96 -6.97
CA TYR A 194 -26.31 -4.03 -7.99
C TYR A 194 -27.14 -4.77 -9.04
N SER A 195 -28.48 -4.73 -8.92
CA SER A 195 -29.34 -4.89 -10.11
C SER A 195 -29.00 -3.76 -11.07
N ASN A 196 -28.75 -4.08 -12.35
CA ASN A 196 -28.44 -3.13 -13.43
C ASN A 196 -29.12 -1.77 -13.22
N ALA A 197 -28.35 -0.77 -12.78
CA ALA A 197 -28.87 0.57 -12.59
C ALA A 197 -29.17 1.18 -13.96
N VAL A 198 -30.45 1.16 -14.33
CA VAL A 198 -31.01 2.09 -15.30
C VAL A 198 -30.85 3.48 -14.69
N PHE A 199 -29.91 4.27 -15.22
CA PHE A 199 -29.72 5.65 -14.83
C PHE A 199 -31.00 6.46 -15.12
N PRO A 200 -31.65 7.07 -14.11
CA PRO A 200 -32.67 8.07 -14.38
C PRO A 200 -31.97 9.31 -14.94
N ARG A 201 -32.44 9.77 -16.11
CA ARG A 201 -32.11 11.10 -16.65
C ARG A 201 -32.38 12.14 -15.57
N GLN A 202 -31.38 12.97 -15.27
CA GLN A 202 -31.50 14.09 -14.34
C GLN A 202 -32.63 15.03 -14.76
N ALA A 203 -33.57 15.28 -13.85
CA ALA A 203 -34.42 16.45 -13.89
C ALA A 203 -33.71 17.61 -13.19
N THR A 204 -33.57 18.71 -13.91
CA THR A 204 -33.05 20.01 -13.46
C THR A 204 -34.02 20.72 -12.53
N SER A 205 -33.57 21.17 -11.35
CA SER A 205 -34.07 22.35 -10.61
C SER A 205 -33.18 22.57 -9.38
N GLU A 206 -32.24 23.52 -9.43
CA GLU A 206 -32.30 24.84 -8.76
C GLU A 206 -32.51 24.82 -7.24
N LEU A 207 -31.40 24.76 -6.48
CA LEU A 207 -31.15 25.73 -5.41
C LEU A 207 -29.65 25.75 -5.08
N ARG A 208 -28.97 26.83 -5.50
CA ARG A 208 -27.55 27.10 -5.22
C ARG A 208 -27.41 27.65 -3.80
N THR A 209 -26.70 26.92 -2.95
CA THR A 209 -25.86 27.52 -1.90
C THR A 209 -24.42 27.10 -2.19
N SER A 210 -23.54 28.08 -2.28
CA SER A 210 -22.20 27.99 -2.86
C SER A 210 -21.26 27.09 -2.05
N LEU A 211 -21.14 25.83 -2.46
CA LEU A 211 -19.95 25.01 -2.24
C LEU A 211 -18.99 25.18 -3.43
N PRO A 212 -17.65 25.13 -3.22
CA PRO A 212 -16.69 25.15 -4.32
C PRO A 212 -16.99 24.01 -5.29
N GLN A 213 -17.16 24.37 -6.56
CA GLN A 213 -17.52 23.47 -7.63
C GLN A 213 -16.51 22.34 -7.83
N ASP A 214 -17.02 21.12 -7.86
CA ASP A 214 -16.65 20.04 -8.78
C ASP A 214 -15.14 19.82 -8.99
N VAL A 215 -14.50 19.12 -8.03
CA VAL A 215 -13.41 18.21 -8.39
C VAL A 215 -14.04 17.06 -9.17
N ARG A 216 -14.28 17.27 -10.47
CA ARG A 216 -14.61 16.16 -11.37
C ARG A 216 -13.37 15.29 -11.47
N TYR A 217 -13.39 14.18 -10.75
CA TYR A 217 -12.40 13.11 -10.88
C TYR A 217 -12.49 12.50 -12.29
N THR A 218 -11.86 13.14 -13.27
CA THR A 218 -11.62 12.54 -14.60
C THR A 218 -10.53 11.49 -14.39
N ASN A 219 -10.94 10.23 -14.20
CA ASN A 219 -10.08 9.25 -13.55
C ASN A 219 -9.53 8.16 -14.52
N PRO A 220 -8.28 8.29 -15.01
CA PRO A 220 -7.55 7.23 -15.71
C PRO A 220 -6.65 6.39 -14.76
N ILE A 221 -6.90 6.33 -13.44
CA ILE A 221 -6.00 5.65 -12.47
C ILE A 221 -5.84 4.14 -12.74
N PHE A 222 -6.85 3.48 -13.32
CA PHE A 222 -6.77 2.06 -13.67
C PHE A 222 -6.81 1.90 -15.19
N PRO A 223 -5.82 1.22 -15.80
CA PRO A 223 -5.92 0.82 -17.20
C PRO A 223 -7.18 -0.01 -17.39
N ARG A 224 -7.90 0.23 -18.49
CA ARG A 224 -9.02 -0.63 -18.87
C ARG A 224 -8.47 -2.03 -19.15
N PRO A 225 -9.16 -3.13 -18.77
CA PRO A 225 -8.78 -4.44 -19.26
C PRO A 225 -8.78 -4.41 -20.78
N ASP A 226 -7.73 -4.92 -21.40
CA ASP A 226 -7.57 -4.99 -22.86
C ASP A 226 -8.77 -5.72 -23.45
N THR A 227 -9.76 -4.96 -23.92
CA THR A 227 -10.64 -5.41 -24.99
C THR A 227 -9.81 -5.27 -26.26
N SER A 228 -9.18 -6.38 -26.66
CA SER A 228 -8.49 -6.48 -27.93
C SER A 228 -9.49 -6.27 -29.06
N GLU A 229 -9.59 -5.04 -29.56
CA GLU A 229 -10.03 -4.76 -30.92
C GLU A 229 -9.58 -3.36 -31.36
N SER A 230 -8.83 -3.37 -32.46
CA SER A 230 -8.64 -2.31 -33.45
C SER A 230 -7.56 -1.23 -33.26
N THR A 231 -6.54 -1.45 -34.10
CA THR A 231 -5.90 -0.52 -35.06
C THR A 231 -4.86 0.51 -34.60
N ALA A 232 -3.70 0.34 -35.24
CA ALA A 232 -2.51 1.17 -35.27
C ALA A 232 -2.76 2.64 -35.64
N ASN A 233 -1.91 3.53 -35.13
CA ASN A 233 -1.09 4.40 -35.99
C ASN A 233 0.10 5.03 -35.24
N LEU A 234 1.19 5.17 -36.01
CA LEU A 234 2.50 5.74 -35.67
C LEU A 234 2.47 7.23 -35.33
N SER A 235 3.42 7.70 -34.51
CA SER A 235 4.42 8.71 -34.92
C SER A 235 5.51 8.95 -33.86
N ASN A 236 6.71 9.25 -34.37
CA ASN A 236 7.95 9.60 -33.69
C ASN A 236 7.85 10.93 -32.92
N GLU A 237 8.67 11.11 -31.87
CA GLU A 237 9.75 12.13 -31.87
C GLU A 237 10.57 12.17 -30.56
N THR A 238 11.88 12.11 -30.77
CA THR A 238 12.95 12.99 -30.27
C THR A 238 13.15 13.24 -28.76
N ARG A 239 14.35 12.84 -28.34
CA ARG A 239 15.04 13.03 -27.06
C ARG A 239 15.90 14.30 -27.11
N VAL A 240 15.80 15.17 -26.10
CA VAL A 240 16.94 16.04 -25.67
C VAL A 240 16.95 16.16 -24.14
N SER A 241 18.13 15.92 -23.59
CA SER A 241 18.51 15.97 -22.17
C SER A 241 19.06 17.34 -21.77
N ASN A 242 19.06 17.65 -20.47
CA ASN A 242 20.20 18.29 -19.81
C ASN A 242 20.24 17.96 -18.31
N SER A 243 21.37 17.42 -17.84
CA SER A 243 21.67 17.07 -16.46
C SER A 243 23.05 17.59 -16.07
N VAL A 244 23.17 18.10 -14.84
CA VAL A 244 24.42 18.50 -14.17
C VAL A 244 25.21 17.24 -13.74
N PRO A 245 26.56 17.19 -13.84
CA PRO A 245 27.31 15.96 -13.62
C PRO A 245 27.54 15.65 -12.13
N ALA A 246 27.27 14.40 -11.75
CA ALA A 246 27.72 13.79 -10.50
C ALA A 246 29.01 12.96 -10.76
N PRO A 247 29.97 12.90 -9.83
CA PRO A 247 31.22 12.17 -10.04
C PRO A 247 31.00 10.65 -10.06
N GLU A 248 31.23 10.02 -11.23
CA GLU A 248 31.22 8.57 -11.42
C GLU A 248 32.53 7.93 -10.97
N VAL A 249 32.74 7.66 -9.67
CA VAL A 249 33.85 6.78 -9.26
C VAL A 249 33.53 6.03 -7.96
N ILE A 250 32.59 5.07 -7.97
CA ILE A 250 32.59 3.92 -7.01
C ILE A 250 31.90 2.71 -7.67
N SER A 251 32.59 2.02 -8.59
CA SER A 251 32.07 0.78 -9.22
C SER A 251 32.87 -0.47 -8.88
N LYS A 252 33.90 -0.38 -8.03
CA LYS A 252 34.74 -1.52 -7.64
C LYS A 252 35.01 -1.49 -6.14
N LEU A 253 34.12 -2.11 -5.35
CA LEU A 253 34.40 -2.34 -3.93
C LEU A 253 34.02 -3.74 -3.41
N VAL A 254 33.63 -4.67 -4.29
CA VAL A 254 33.28 -6.02 -3.89
C VAL A 254 34.00 -7.03 -4.79
N ALA A 255 35.24 -7.34 -4.44
CA ALA A 255 35.94 -8.50 -4.97
C ALA A 255 36.84 -9.07 -3.84
N GLY A 256 36.20 -9.78 -2.91
CA GLY A 256 36.85 -10.56 -1.88
C GLY A 256 36.57 -12.04 -2.11
N THR A 257 37.59 -12.74 -2.61
CA THR A 257 37.86 -14.19 -2.56
C THR A 257 36.87 -15.20 -3.18
N SER A 258 37.37 -15.80 -4.27
CA SER A 258 37.16 -17.19 -4.74
C SER A 258 35.79 -17.56 -5.34
N GLY A 259 35.73 -17.52 -6.68
CA GLY A 259 34.71 -18.19 -7.49
C GLY A 259 34.49 -17.43 -8.79
N LYS A 260 34.82 -18.05 -9.94
CA LYS A 260 34.65 -17.47 -11.28
C LYS A 260 33.15 -17.39 -11.65
N GLU A 261 32.45 -16.41 -11.09
CA GLU A 261 31.21 -15.89 -11.64
C GLU A 261 31.43 -14.43 -12.03
N LYS A 262 30.95 -14.01 -13.21
CA LYS A 262 30.97 -12.62 -13.64
C LYS A 262 30.17 -11.79 -12.64
N ALA A 263 30.85 -11.20 -11.66
CA ALA A 263 30.24 -10.37 -10.65
C ALA A 263 29.66 -9.12 -11.31
N GLU A 264 28.34 -9.05 -11.38
CA GLU A 264 27.61 -7.88 -11.82
C GLU A 264 27.88 -6.74 -10.81
N THR A 265 28.62 -5.71 -11.24
CA THR A 265 29.00 -4.61 -10.37
C THR A 265 27.77 -3.77 -10.04
N LYS A 266 27.19 -4.01 -8.86
CA LYS A 266 26.07 -3.21 -8.34
C LYS A 266 26.56 -1.78 -8.09
N LYS A 267 25.99 -0.81 -8.81
CA LYS A 267 26.31 0.63 -8.68
C LYS A 267 25.73 1.16 -7.37
N LEU A 268 26.59 1.65 -6.48
CA LEU A 268 26.16 2.31 -5.24
C LEU A 268 25.68 3.75 -5.53
N LYS A 269 24.69 4.22 -4.78
CA LYS A 269 24.11 5.55 -4.91
C LYS A 269 24.46 6.44 -3.72
N TYR A 270 24.96 7.64 -3.99
CA TYR A 270 25.20 8.64 -2.94
C TYR A 270 23.90 9.18 -2.36
N VAL A 271 23.87 9.36 -1.05
CA VAL A 271 22.77 9.95 -0.30
C VAL A 271 23.27 10.85 0.82
N LYS A 272 22.53 11.92 1.09
CA LYS A 272 22.74 12.70 2.31
C LYS A 272 22.14 11.94 3.49
N SER A 273 22.83 11.93 4.62
CA SER A 273 22.33 11.32 5.84
C SER A 273 22.66 12.16 7.07
N SER A 274 21.84 12.02 8.11
CA SER A 274 22.00 12.66 9.41
C SER A 274 22.00 11.60 10.51
N ILE A 275 22.85 11.78 11.53
CA ILE A 275 22.86 10.90 12.70
C ILE A 275 21.66 11.26 13.56
N VAL A 276 20.75 10.31 13.77
CA VAL A 276 19.56 10.49 14.62
C VAL A 276 19.86 10.05 16.06
N ASN A 277 20.68 9.01 16.22
CA ASN A 277 21.05 8.50 17.53
C ASN A 277 22.57 8.38 17.67
N MET A 278 23.20 9.34 18.35
CA MET A 278 24.65 9.37 18.54
C MET A 278 25.20 8.15 19.30
N LYS A 279 24.41 7.51 20.18
CA LYS A 279 24.85 6.35 20.96
C LYS A 279 24.82 5.05 20.16
N LYS A 280 23.87 4.93 19.23
CA LYS A 280 23.68 3.72 18.43
C LYS A 280 24.34 3.78 17.07
N GLY A 281 24.50 4.97 16.49
CA GLY A 281 25.02 5.17 15.14
C GLY A 281 23.95 5.08 14.04
N ASP A 282 22.67 5.10 14.41
CA ASP A 282 21.56 5.06 13.46
C ASP A 282 21.53 6.35 12.63
N ARG A 283 21.32 6.19 11.32
CA ARG A 283 21.31 7.30 10.36
C ARG A 283 19.98 7.39 9.65
N GLU A 284 19.42 8.60 9.58
CA GLU A 284 18.31 8.91 8.68
C GLU A 284 18.88 9.32 7.32
N VAL A 285 18.33 8.73 6.26
CA VAL A 285 18.75 8.95 4.89
C VAL A 285 17.59 9.56 4.11
N GLU A 286 17.86 10.63 3.36
CA GLU A 286 16.88 11.23 2.45
C GLU A 286 16.93 10.54 1.08
N LEU A 287 15.87 9.79 0.75
CA LEU A 287 15.66 9.18 -0.55
C LEU A 287 14.61 9.97 -1.33
N LYS A 288 14.54 9.74 -2.65
CA LYS A 288 13.47 10.30 -3.50
C LYS A 288 12.06 9.91 -3.01
N THR A 289 11.96 8.80 -2.29
CA THR A 289 10.71 8.24 -1.75
C THR A 289 10.40 8.70 -0.33
N GLY A 290 11.26 9.51 0.29
CA GLY A 290 11.13 9.97 1.67
C GLY A 290 12.35 9.65 2.53
N LYS A 291 12.21 9.90 3.83
CA LYS A 291 13.25 9.65 4.83
C LYS A 291 13.20 8.20 5.32
N VAL A 292 14.34 7.54 5.43
CA VAL A 292 14.45 6.17 5.92
C VAL A 292 15.50 6.11 7.03
N LEU A 293 15.13 5.55 8.18
CA LEU A 293 16.05 5.27 9.27
C LEU A 293 16.77 3.93 8.98
N ILE A 294 18.09 3.97 8.86
CA ILE A 294 18.93 2.79 8.65
C ILE A 294 19.75 2.55 9.94
N PRO A 295 19.52 1.40 10.61
CA PRO A 295 20.27 1.00 11.80
C PRO A 295 21.78 0.91 11.56
N ALA A 296 22.57 1.18 12.60
CA ALA A 296 24.02 1.22 12.55
C ALA A 296 24.68 -0.07 12.03
N GLU A 297 24.11 -1.24 12.35
CA GLU A 297 24.63 -2.55 11.93
C GLU A 297 24.61 -2.76 10.40
N HIS A 298 23.87 -1.93 9.67
CA HIS A 298 23.81 -1.96 8.22
C HIS A 298 24.84 -1.05 7.54
N TRP A 299 25.60 -0.25 8.30
CA TRP A 299 26.63 0.63 7.79
C TRP A 299 28.03 0.05 8.00
N LYS A 300 28.81 -0.01 6.92
CA LYS A 300 30.22 -0.40 6.95
C LYS A 300 31.08 0.77 6.48
N LYS A 301 32.23 0.98 7.12
CA LYS A 301 33.21 1.97 6.61
C LYS A 301 33.90 1.41 5.38
N ALA A 302 33.99 2.21 4.32
CA ALA A 302 34.75 1.91 3.12
C ALA A 302 35.68 3.07 2.79
N SER A 303 36.80 2.79 2.12
CA SER A 303 37.72 3.81 1.63
C SER A 303 37.81 3.75 0.12
N VAL A 304 37.61 4.90 -0.54
CA VAL A 304 37.77 5.06 -2.00
C VAL A 304 38.62 6.30 -2.24
N ASN A 305 39.74 6.14 -2.96
CA ASN A 305 40.66 7.25 -3.28
C ASN A 305 41.05 8.09 -2.04
N ASN A 306 41.44 7.42 -0.95
CA ASN A 306 41.79 8.04 0.35
C ASN A 306 40.67 8.84 1.04
N LYS A 307 39.42 8.75 0.58
CA LYS A 307 38.23 9.27 1.27
C LYS A 307 37.45 8.13 1.92
N GLN A 308 37.00 8.34 3.16
CA GLN A 308 36.20 7.37 3.90
C GLN A 308 34.71 7.68 3.77
N PHE A 309 33.91 6.63 3.61
CA PHE A 309 32.45 6.69 3.47
C PHE A 309 31.79 5.63 4.34
N TRP A 310 30.53 5.87 4.71
CA TRP A 310 29.64 4.82 5.17
C TRP A 310 28.93 4.19 3.97
N VAL A 311 28.95 2.87 3.89
CA VAL A 311 28.33 2.08 2.82
C VAL A 311 27.29 1.15 3.42
N CYS A 312 26.09 1.16 2.82
CA CYS A 312 25.02 0.24 3.14
C CYS A 312 24.73 -0.65 1.93
N GLU A 313 25.29 -1.86 1.94
CA GLU A 313 25.16 -2.84 0.84
C GLU A 313 23.71 -3.27 0.63
N LYS A 314 22.93 -3.38 1.71
CA LYS A 314 21.51 -3.80 1.69
C LYS A 314 20.65 -2.88 0.82
N TYR A 315 20.92 -1.57 0.85
CA TYR A 315 20.18 -0.57 0.10
C TYR A 315 20.96 -0.01 -1.10
N LEU A 316 22.17 -0.51 -1.34
CA LEU A 316 23.11 0.01 -2.36
C LEU A 316 23.37 1.51 -2.21
N LEU A 317 23.57 1.98 -0.98
CA LEU A 317 23.76 3.40 -0.65
C LEU A 317 25.17 3.66 -0.11
N TYR A 318 25.66 4.87 -0.31
CA TYR A 318 26.82 5.38 0.43
C TYR A 318 26.64 6.87 0.79
N THR A 319 27.31 7.29 1.85
CA THR A 319 27.20 8.66 2.40
C THR A 319 28.50 9.04 3.09
N ASP A 320 28.72 10.33 3.31
CA ASP A 320 29.95 10.83 3.94
C ASP A 320 30.03 10.41 5.41
N LEU A 321 31.28 10.25 5.90
CA LEU A 321 31.56 9.81 7.26
C LEU A 321 31.06 10.82 8.31
#